data_AF-A0A8B5XFJ5-F1
#
_entry.id   AF-A0A8B5XFJ5-F1
#
_cell.length_a   1.000
_cell.length_b   1.000
_cell.length_c   1.000
_cell.angle_alpha   90.00
_cell.angle_beta   90.00
_cell.angle_gamma   90.00
#
_symmetry.space_group_name_H-M   'P 1'
#
loop_
_entity.id
_entity.type
_entity.pdbx_description
1 polymer ?
#
loop_
_entity_poly.entity_id
_entity_poly.type
_entity_poly.pdbx_seq_one_letter_code
_entity_poly.pdbx_strand_id
1 'polypeptide(L)'
;MNQTGSASASRMRSRLLYAMQQQIVATFDEPDWIELGYYAGVADLIRDDPILLPSLRNDDPAYRSRVFDVLESLSNAVSLADLAIWMKLPAWLSRNDPALGRELFLNGDDTALDELAGAAISLDVPELTRQVARIRRTATTDPEVAIGQAKEMLETVMKAILGQHGPNTDIDIIKLVKLTREQLGLDGGGASTYRNRTLSNLTQLVEGINKLRNLYGTGHGRSRAGETDPAHARLVVDSAAALCVFFLEIEQERRRGEVGEG
;
A
#
# COMPACT_ATOMS: atom_id res chain seq x y z
N MET A 1 -11.84 22.23 15.47
CA MET A 1 -13.01 21.49 14.95
C MET A 1 -12.48 20.35 14.07
N ASN A 2 -12.45 19.13 14.59
CA ASN A 2 -11.83 17.95 13.94
C ASN A 2 -12.75 16.70 14.06
N GLN A 3 -14.06 16.89 13.87
CA GLN A 3 -15.05 15.84 14.15
C GLN A 3 -15.13 14.75 13.05
N THR A 4 -14.77 15.07 11.81
CA THR A 4 -14.82 14.15 10.67
C THR A 4 -13.71 13.10 10.70
N GLY A 5 -12.49 13.46 11.12
CA GLY A 5 -11.37 12.51 11.26
C GLY A 5 -11.59 11.46 12.35
N SER A 6 -12.14 11.89 13.50
CA SER A 6 -12.43 10.99 14.63
C SER A 6 -13.52 9.97 14.32
N ALA A 7 -14.55 10.35 13.55
CA ALA A 7 -15.64 9.46 13.18
C ALA A 7 -15.21 8.38 12.16
N SER A 8 -14.34 8.74 11.21
CA SER A 8 -13.78 7.80 10.23
C SER A 8 -12.86 6.77 10.89
N ALA A 9 -11.97 7.21 11.78
CA ALA A 9 -11.07 6.32 12.52
C ALA A 9 -11.85 5.35 13.42
N SER A 10 -12.90 5.82 14.09
CA SER A 10 -13.79 4.99 14.90
C SER A 10 -14.53 3.94 14.05
N ARG A 11 -15.04 4.32 12.87
CA ARG A 11 -15.66 3.38 11.93
C ARG A 11 -14.67 2.31 11.44
N MET A 12 -13.47 2.70 11.06
CA MET A 12 -12.43 1.78 10.59
C MET A 12 -12.05 0.77 11.68
N ARG A 13 -11.87 1.25 12.92
CA ARG A 13 -11.63 0.41 14.09
C ARG A 13 -12.72 -0.66 14.26
N SER A 14 -13.99 -0.26 14.25
CA SER A 14 -15.12 -1.20 14.39
C SER A 14 -15.16 -2.24 13.26
N ARG A 15 -14.83 -1.83 12.03
CA ARG A 15 -14.77 -2.74 10.87
C ARG A 15 -13.63 -3.75 11.01
N LEU A 16 -12.46 -3.34 11.50
CA LEU A 16 -11.32 -4.23 11.74
C LEU A 16 -11.63 -5.26 12.83
N LEU A 17 -12.19 -4.82 13.97
CA LEU A 17 -12.60 -5.72 15.04
C LEU A 17 -13.62 -6.75 14.58
N TYR A 18 -14.59 -6.33 13.76
CA TYR A 18 -15.55 -7.24 13.13
C TYR A 18 -14.85 -8.30 12.25
N ALA A 19 -13.92 -7.89 11.39
CA ALA A 19 -13.20 -8.82 10.52
C ALA A 19 -12.35 -9.83 11.32
N MET A 20 -11.64 -9.36 12.35
CA MET A 20 -10.85 -10.22 13.25
C MET A 20 -11.74 -11.23 13.95
N GLN A 21 -12.88 -10.79 14.50
CA GLN A 21 -13.82 -11.68 15.18
C GLN A 21 -14.32 -12.79 14.26
N GLN A 22 -14.65 -12.46 13.00
CA GLN A 22 -15.13 -13.46 12.05
C GLN A 22 -14.07 -14.51 11.72
N GLN A 23 -12.81 -14.10 11.53
CA GLN A 23 -11.71 -15.04 11.33
C GLN A 23 -11.50 -15.91 12.57
N ILE A 24 -11.41 -15.30 13.75
CA ILE A 24 -11.15 -16.01 15.01
C ILE A 24 -12.23 -17.06 15.26
N VAL A 25 -13.51 -16.70 15.14
CA VAL A 25 -14.60 -17.67 15.34
C VAL A 25 -14.60 -18.78 14.30
N ALA A 26 -14.10 -18.53 13.09
CA ALA A 26 -14.05 -19.53 12.04
C ALA A 26 -12.82 -20.46 12.11
N THR A 27 -11.74 -20.05 12.80
CA THR A 27 -10.43 -20.72 12.64
C THR A 27 -9.69 -21.00 13.94
N PHE A 28 -9.90 -20.23 15.02
CA PHE A 28 -9.10 -20.37 16.22
C PHE A 28 -9.49 -21.60 17.02
N ASP A 29 -8.47 -22.33 17.45
CA ASP A 29 -8.55 -23.27 18.56
C ASP A 29 -7.93 -22.69 19.85
N GLU A 30 -7.87 -23.50 20.90
CA GLU A 30 -7.31 -23.09 22.18
C GLU A 30 -5.80 -22.75 22.12
N PRO A 31 -4.93 -23.56 21.47
CA PRO A 31 -3.55 -23.16 21.18
C PRO A 31 -3.42 -21.77 20.54
N ASP A 32 -4.21 -21.46 19.51
CA ASP A 32 -4.18 -20.15 18.84
C ASP A 32 -4.42 -19.00 19.82
N TRP A 33 -5.37 -19.17 20.75
CA TRP A 33 -5.63 -18.19 21.81
C TRP A 33 -4.46 -18.02 22.77
N ILE A 34 -3.84 -19.11 23.18
CA ILE A 34 -2.68 -19.09 24.08
C ILE A 34 -1.52 -18.36 23.39
N GLU A 35 -1.24 -18.69 22.13
CA GLU A 35 -0.20 -18.01 21.34
C GLU A 35 -0.48 -16.52 21.18
N LEU A 36 -1.72 -16.14 20.88
CA LEU A 36 -2.13 -14.74 20.79
C LEU A 36 -1.92 -14.00 22.12
N GLY A 37 -2.27 -14.63 23.24
CA GLY A 37 -2.06 -14.06 24.57
C GLY A 37 -0.58 -13.77 24.85
N TYR A 38 0.32 -14.69 24.49
CA TYR A 38 1.77 -14.46 24.61
C TYR A 38 2.28 -13.39 23.64
N TYR A 39 1.84 -13.42 22.38
CA TYR A 39 2.22 -12.43 21.38
C TYR A 39 1.86 -11.00 21.80
N ALA A 40 0.66 -10.82 22.36
CA ALA A 40 0.17 -9.52 22.82
C ALA A 40 0.63 -9.15 24.24
N GLY A 41 1.40 -10.00 24.93
CA GLY A 41 1.85 -9.76 26.30
C GLY A 41 0.73 -9.78 27.36
N VAL A 42 -0.39 -10.45 27.06
CA VAL A 42 -1.59 -10.52 27.91
C VAL A 42 -2.06 -11.96 28.10
N ALA A 43 -1.13 -12.90 28.29
CA ALA A 43 -1.44 -14.33 28.46
C ALA A 43 -2.46 -14.59 29.58
N ASP A 44 -2.39 -13.83 30.67
CA ASP A 44 -3.33 -13.93 31.80
C ASP A 44 -4.75 -13.52 31.40
N LEU A 45 -4.90 -12.52 30.51
CA LEU A 45 -6.22 -12.11 29.98
C LEU A 45 -6.92 -13.23 29.21
N ILE A 46 -6.15 -14.13 28.60
CA ILE A 46 -6.70 -15.28 27.87
C ILE A 46 -6.95 -16.46 28.81
N ARG A 47 -5.98 -16.77 29.68
CA ARG A 47 -6.02 -17.95 30.55
C ARG A 47 -7.01 -17.84 31.69
N ASP A 48 -7.11 -16.65 32.27
CA ASP A 48 -7.96 -16.40 33.43
C ASP A 48 -9.37 -15.97 33.01
N ASP A 49 -9.64 -15.87 31.70
CA ASP A 49 -10.97 -15.56 31.19
C ASP A 49 -11.95 -16.71 31.50
N PRO A 50 -12.99 -16.47 32.30
CA PRO A 50 -13.90 -17.53 32.73
C PRO A 50 -14.85 -17.99 31.62
N ILE A 51 -14.90 -17.29 30.49
CA ILE A 51 -15.86 -17.53 29.40
C ILE A 51 -15.14 -17.97 28.12
N LEU A 52 -14.03 -17.33 27.74
CA LEU A 52 -13.41 -17.49 26.42
C LEU A 52 -13.10 -18.94 26.05
N LEU A 53 -12.16 -19.57 26.76
CA LEU A 53 -11.76 -20.96 26.47
C LEU A 53 -12.87 -21.97 26.82
N PRO A 54 -13.63 -21.82 27.93
CA PRO A 54 -14.76 -22.69 28.21
C PRO A 54 -15.84 -22.66 27.12
N SER A 55 -16.21 -21.49 26.61
CA SER A 55 -17.23 -21.36 25.55
C SER A 55 -16.74 -21.91 24.21
N LEU A 56 -15.45 -21.74 23.87
CA LEU A 56 -14.85 -22.37 22.69
C LEU A 56 -14.92 -23.90 22.76
N ARG A 57 -14.49 -24.48 23.88
CA ARG A 57 -14.46 -25.96 24.07
C ARG A 57 -15.83 -26.61 23.99
N ASN A 58 -16.88 -25.88 24.37
CA ASN A 58 -18.25 -26.37 24.44
C ASN A 58 -19.13 -25.92 23.26
N ASP A 59 -18.56 -25.26 22.25
CA ASP A 59 -19.31 -24.68 21.11
C ASP A 59 -20.49 -23.79 21.58
N ASP A 60 -20.25 -23.01 22.64
CA ASP A 60 -21.28 -22.17 23.26
C ASP A 60 -21.44 -20.86 22.45
N PRO A 61 -22.68 -20.44 22.12
CA PRO A 61 -22.96 -19.15 21.46
C PRO A 61 -22.32 -17.93 22.15
N ALA A 62 -22.06 -18.00 23.46
CA ALA A 62 -21.36 -16.98 24.22
C ALA A 62 -19.94 -16.70 23.70
N TYR A 63 -19.29 -17.68 23.05
CA TYR A 63 -17.95 -17.54 22.51
C TYR A 63 -17.84 -16.36 21.56
N ARG A 64 -18.76 -16.27 20.59
CA ARG A 64 -18.77 -15.19 19.58
C ARG A 64 -18.79 -13.80 20.21
N SER A 65 -19.61 -13.61 21.24
CA SER A 65 -19.71 -12.34 21.95
C SER A 65 -18.45 -12.08 22.77
N ARG A 66 -17.90 -13.12 23.42
CA ARG A 66 -16.70 -12.98 24.26
C ARG A 66 -15.46 -12.61 23.44
N VAL A 67 -15.34 -13.10 22.20
CA VAL A 67 -14.25 -12.72 21.30
C VAL A 67 -14.18 -11.21 21.09
N PHE A 68 -15.32 -10.50 21.00
CA PHE A 68 -15.31 -9.04 20.87
C PHE A 68 -14.73 -8.35 22.11
N ASP A 69 -15.14 -8.76 23.32
CA ASP A 69 -14.64 -8.17 24.57
C ASP A 69 -13.12 -8.37 24.71
N VAL A 70 -12.64 -9.54 24.32
CA VAL A 70 -11.22 -9.89 24.36
C VAL A 70 -10.44 -9.10 23.32
N LEU A 71 -10.95 -8.97 22.09
CA LEU A 71 -10.34 -8.14 21.05
C LEU A 71 -10.28 -6.65 21.44
N GLU A 72 -11.33 -6.14 22.08
CA GLU A 72 -11.35 -4.79 22.65
C GLU A 72 -10.24 -4.62 23.69
N SER A 73 -10.09 -5.59 24.58
CA SER A 73 -9.04 -5.57 25.61
C SER A 73 -7.64 -5.69 25.01
N LEU A 74 -7.45 -6.57 24.03
CA LEU A 74 -6.21 -6.73 23.26
C LEU A 74 -5.82 -5.45 22.53
N SER A 75 -6.79 -4.68 22.02
CA SER A 75 -6.52 -3.42 21.32
C SER A 75 -5.88 -2.34 22.20
N ASN A 76 -5.91 -2.52 23.53
CA ASN A 76 -5.19 -1.66 24.48
C ASN A 76 -3.73 -2.09 24.69
N ALA A 77 -3.38 -3.33 24.36
CA ALA A 77 -2.05 -3.91 24.55
C ALA A 77 -1.25 -4.01 23.25
N VAL A 78 -1.91 -4.24 22.11
CA VAL A 78 -1.31 -4.36 20.78
C VAL A 78 -2.12 -3.59 19.76
N SER A 79 -1.46 -3.02 18.75
CA SER A 79 -2.17 -2.33 17.68
C SER A 79 -3.00 -3.31 16.83
N LEU A 80 -4.17 -2.88 16.36
CA LEU A 80 -4.99 -3.70 15.48
C LEU A 80 -4.32 -4.00 14.14
N ALA A 81 -3.40 -3.14 13.68
CA ALA A 81 -2.64 -3.39 12.45
C ALA A 81 -1.68 -4.57 12.63
N ASP A 82 -0.91 -4.58 13.73
CA ASP A 82 0.03 -5.67 14.03
C ASP A 82 -0.69 -6.98 14.27
N LEU A 83 -1.84 -6.92 14.94
CA LEU A 83 -2.69 -8.09 15.17
C LEU A 83 -3.23 -8.66 13.85
N ALA A 84 -3.71 -7.80 12.94
CA ALA A 84 -4.19 -8.21 11.61
C ALA A 84 -3.09 -8.88 10.76
N ILE A 85 -1.84 -8.40 10.86
CA ILE A 85 -0.69 -9.00 10.18
C ILE A 85 -0.38 -10.37 10.78
N TRP A 86 -0.30 -10.47 12.11
CA TRP A 86 0.03 -11.71 12.82
C TRP A 86 -0.95 -12.85 12.45
N MET A 87 -2.26 -12.55 12.47
CA MET A 87 -3.29 -13.53 12.11
C MET A 87 -3.48 -13.71 10.59
N LYS A 88 -2.71 -13.00 9.75
CA LYS A 88 -2.81 -13.04 8.28
C LYS A 88 -4.21 -12.70 7.77
N LEU A 89 -4.88 -11.73 8.41
CA LEU A 89 -6.27 -11.33 8.13
C LEU A 89 -6.53 -10.95 6.67
N PRO A 90 -5.64 -10.21 5.96
CA PRO A 90 -5.88 -9.88 4.55
C PRO A 90 -6.02 -11.13 3.66
N ALA A 91 -5.17 -12.14 3.88
CA ALA A 91 -5.20 -13.39 3.12
C ALA A 91 -6.44 -14.25 3.45
N TRP A 92 -6.98 -14.12 4.67
CA TRP A 92 -8.23 -14.79 5.04
C TRP A 92 -9.43 -14.09 4.39
N LEU A 93 -9.50 -12.76 4.45
CA LEU A 93 -10.59 -11.98 3.86
C LEU A 93 -10.65 -12.10 2.35
N SER A 94 -9.51 -12.20 1.66
CA SER A 94 -9.49 -12.39 0.20
C SER A 94 -10.23 -13.66 -0.24
N ARG A 95 -10.41 -14.64 0.64
CA ARG A 95 -11.15 -15.88 0.38
C ARG A 95 -12.56 -15.89 0.98
N ASN A 96 -12.78 -15.24 2.12
CA ASN A 96 -14.02 -15.37 2.90
C ASN A 96 -14.95 -14.16 2.79
N ASP A 97 -14.40 -12.95 2.69
CA ASP A 97 -15.17 -11.72 2.46
C ASP A 97 -14.32 -10.69 1.69
N PRO A 98 -14.22 -10.85 0.35
CA PRO A 98 -13.38 -9.98 -0.48
C PRO A 98 -13.84 -8.52 -0.49
N ALA A 99 -15.12 -8.26 -0.22
CA ALA A 99 -15.66 -6.90 -0.15
C ALA A 99 -15.17 -6.18 1.12
N LEU A 100 -15.23 -6.86 2.26
CA LEU A 100 -14.65 -6.38 3.52
C LEU A 100 -13.13 -6.24 3.44
N GLY A 101 -12.44 -7.21 2.81
CA GLY A 101 -11.00 -7.15 2.58
C GLY A 101 -10.62 -5.92 1.75
N ARG A 102 -11.36 -5.64 0.67
CA ARG A 102 -11.19 -4.40 -0.10
C ARG A 102 -11.45 -3.17 0.76
N GLU A 103 -12.51 -3.17 1.56
CA GLU A 103 -12.82 -2.01 2.39
C GLU A 103 -11.77 -1.72 3.46
N LEU A 104 -11.20 -2.75 4.09
CA LEU A 104 -10.27 -2.58 5.21
C LEU A 104 -8.82 -2.39 4.78
N PHE A 105 -8.42 -3.05 3.69
CA PHE A 105 -7.01 -3.15 3.30
C PHE A 105 -6.74 -2.56 1.91
N LEU A 106 -7.78 -2.27 1.12
CA LEU A 106 -7.63 -1.70 -0.23
C LEU A 106 -8.31 -0.33 -0.38
N ASN A 107 -9.17 0.10 0.55
CA ASN A 107 -9.75 1.44 0.50
C ASN A 107 -8.82 2.46 1.15
N GLY A 108 -8.12 3.16 0.27
CA GLY A 108 -7.54 4.47 0.52
C GLY A 108 -6.07 4.59 0.16
N ASP A 109 -5.41 3.50 -0.23
CA ASP A 109 -3.95 3.55 -0.35
C ASP A 109 -3.25 2.61 -1.33
N ASP A 110 -3.70 1.37 -1.47
CA ASP A 110 -2.91 0.38 -2.23
C ASP A 110 -3.46 0.11 -3.65
N THR A 111 -4.52 0.80 -4.08
CA THR A 111 -5.18 0.58 -5.38
C THR A 111 -4.23 0.81 -6.54
N ALA A 112 -3.46 1.91 -6.51
CA ALA A 112 -2.51 2.23 -7.56
C ALA A 112 -1.34 1.24 -7.61
N LEU A 113 -0.91 0.72 -6.46
CA LEU A 113 0.15 -0.29 -6.36
C LEU A 113 -0.32 -1.68 -6.81
N ASP A 114 -1.58 -2.04 -6.56
CA ASP A 114 -2.18 -3.28 -7.06
C ASP A 114 -2.38 -3.24 -8.59
N GLU A 115 -2.88 -2.13 -9.12
CA GLU A 115 -2.97 -1.89 -10.57
C GLU A 115 -1.58 -1.95 -11.22
N LEU A 116 -0.57 -1.36 -10.57
CA LEU A 116 0.81 -1.40 -11.05
C LEU A 116 1.39 -2.82 -11.05
N ALA A 117 1.11 -3.61 -10.02
CA ALA A 117 1.52 -5.01 -9.98
C ALA A 117 0.88 -5.82 -11.13
N GLY A 118 -0.38 -5.56 -11.46
CA GLY A 118 -1.05 -6.16 -12.63
C GLY A 118 -0.45 -5.71 -13.96
N ALA A 119 -0.13 -4.43 -14.11
CA ALA A 119 0.51 -3.88 -15.31
C ALA A 119 1.94 -4.40 -15.49
N ALA A 120 2.70 -4.55 -14.40
CA ALA A 120 4.08 -5.08 -14.38
C ALA A 120 4.17 -6.51 -14.91
N ILE A 121 3.23 -7.37 -14.50
CA ILE A 121 3.13 -8.76 -14.98
C ILE A 121 2.85 -8.77 -16.49
N SER A 122 1.98 -7.88 -16.96
CA SER A 122 1.59 -7.81 -18.38
C SER A 122 2.72 -7.34 -19.31
N LEU A 123 3.71 -6.64 -18.76
CA LEU A 123 4.83 -6.05 -19.51
C LEU A 123 6.17 -6.73 -19.26
N ASP A 124 6.18 -7.85 -18.52
CA ASP A 124 7.37 -8.60 -18.12
C ASP A 124 8.44 -7.71 -17.46
N VAL A 125 8.04 -6.97 -16.42
CA VAL A 125 8.96 -6.18 -15.57
C VAL A 125 9.00 -6.78 -14.15
N PRO A 126 9.68 -7.93 -13.92
CA PRO A 126 9.68 -8.62 -12.62
C PRO A 126 10.23 -7.77 -11.47
N GLU A 127 11.12 -6.83 -11.79
CA GLU A 127 11.71 -5.93 -10.81
C GLU A 127 10.68 -4.99 -10.19
N LEU A 128 9.66 -4.61 -10.95
CA LEU A 128 8.60 -3.70 -10.51
C LEU A 128 7.69 -4.36 -9.48
N THR A 129 7.36 -5.65 -9.64
CA THR A 129 6.59 -6.42 -8.65
C THR A 129 7.33 -6.50 -7.30
N ARG A 130 8.65 -6.66 -7.32
CA ARG A 130 9.48 -6.67 -6.10
C ARG A 130 9.55 -5.29 -5.44
N GLN A 131 9.67 -4.22 -6.23
CA GLN A 131 9.67 -2.85 -5.73
C GLN A 131 8.35 -2.48 -5.07
N VAL A 132 7.20 -2.82 -5.69
CA VAL A 132 5.86 -2.59 -5.11
C VAL A 132 5.72 -3.28 -3.75
N ALA A 133 6.10 -4.56 -3.65
CA ALA A 133 6.02 -5.31 -2.40
C ALA A 133 6.93 -4.73 -1.29
N ARG A 134 8.04 -4.11 -1.67
CA ARG A 134 8.98 -3.45 -0.74
C ARG A 134 8.42 -2.11 -0.24
N ILE A 135 7.90 -1.29 -1.16
CA ILE A 135 7.27 0.00 -0.86
C ILE A 135 6.14 -0.15 0.17
N ARG A 136 5.30 -1.18 0.01
CA ARG A 136 4.21 -1.50 0.95
C ARG A 136 4.67 -1.71 2.39
N ARG A 137 5.83 -2.32 2.59
CA ARG A 137 6.35 -2.61 3.94
C ARG A 137 7.03 -1.39 4.57
N THR A 138 7.54 -0.50 3.73
CA THR A 138 8.37 0.63 4.13
C THR A 138 7.54 1.91 4.35
N ALA A 139 6.43 2.12 3.63
CA ALA A 139 5.64 3.35 3.72
C ALA A 139 5.14 3.72 5.13
N THR A 140 4.88 2.73 5.98
CA THR A 140 4.43 2.93 7.37
C THR A 140 5.56 2.91 8.40
N THR A 141 6.72 2.36 8.07
CA THR A 141 7.83 2.11 9.01
C THR A 141 9.03 3.03 8.78
N ASP A 142 9.24 3.50 7.55
CA ASP A 142 10.34 4.37 7.16
C ASP A 142 9.91 5.27 5.96
N PRO A 143 9.23 6.40 6.25
CA PRO A 143 8.72 7.33 5.22
C PRO A 143 9.80 7.83 4.25
N GLU A 144 11.03 8.02 4.71
CA GLU A 144 12.14 8.53 3.90
C GLU A 144 12.59 7.50 2.86
N VAL A 145 12.73 6.24 3.30
CA VAL A 145 13.06 5.13 2.39
C VAL A 145 11.93 4.89 1.39
N ALA A 146 10.66 5.04 1.79
CA ALA A 146 9.52 4.91 0.90
C ALA A 146 9.54 5.94 -0.25
N ILE A 147 9.89 7.21 0.04
CA ILE A 147 10.07 8.26 -0.99
C ILE A 147 11.21 7.90 -1.95
N GLY A 148 12.32 7.35 -1.42
CA GLY A 148 13.43 6.86 -2.24
C GLY A 148 12.98 5.77 -3.22
N GLN A 149 12.22 4.80 -2.73
CA GLN A 149 11.70 3.70 -3.54
C GLN A 149 10.67 4.17 -4.58
N ALA A 150 9.86 5.18 -4.29
CA ALA A 150 8.94 5.79 -5.26
C ALA A 150 9.69 6.40 -6.47
N LYS A 151 10.84 7.04 -6.23
CA LYS A 151 11.72 7.54 -7.30
C LYS A 151 12.31 6.41 -8.12
N GLU A 152 12.83 5.36 -7.48
CA GLU A 152 13.40 4.18 -8.15
C GLU A 152 12.35 3.47 -9.04
N MET A 153 11.11 3.41 -8.57
CA MET A 153 9.97 2.85 -9.32
C MET A 153 9.68 3.63 -10.60
N LEU A 154 9.61 4.96 -10.52
CA LEU A 154 9.46 5.83 -11.69
C LEU A 154 10.59 5.63 -12.70
N GLU A 155 11.84 5.60 -12.23
CA GLU A 155 12.99 5.38 -13.10
C GLU A 155 12.93 4.01 -13.78
N THR A 156 12.54 2.97 -13.06
CA THR A 156 12.41 1.61 -13.58
C THR A 156 11.40 1.55 -14.72
N VAL A 157 10.20 2.12 -14.50
CA VAL A 157 9.13 2.15 -15.51
C VAL A 157 9.51 3.00 -16.73
N MET A 158 10.03 4.21 -16.52
CA MET A 158 10.43 5.08 -17.63
C MET A 158 11.57 4.45 -18.45
N LYS A 159 12.58 3.86 -17.81
CA LYS A 159 13.67 3.15 -18.51
C LYS A 159 13.15 1.95 -19.29
N ALA A 160 12.21 1.19 -18.73
CA ALA A 160 11.59 0.05 -19.42
C ALA A 160 10.84 0.49 -20.69
N ILE A 161 10.06 1.59 -20.61
CA ILE A 161 9.36 2.16 -21.79
C ILE A 161 10.38 2.63 -22.84
N LEU A 162 11.44 3.31 -22.42
CA LEU A 162 12.49 3.81 -23.31
C LEU A 162 13.41 2.70 -23.88
N GLY A 163 13.20 1.42 -23.52
CA GLY A 163 14.08 0.31 -23.93
C GLY A 163 15.51 0.42 -23.37
N GLN A 164 15.69 1.18 -22.29
CA GLN A 164 16.97 1.48 -21.69
C GLN A 164 17.35 0.44 -20.64
N HIS A 165 17.98 -0.65 -21.08
CA HIS A 165 18.46 -1.72 -20.21
C HIS A 165 19.97 -1.61 -19.96
N GLY A 166 20.41 -1.84 -18.71
CA GLY A 166 21.82 -1.98 -18.35
C GLY A 166 22.37 -0.91 -17.37
N PRO A 167 23.61 -1.10 -16.87
CA PRO A 167 24.19 -0.35 -15.74
C PRO A 167 24.66 1.08 -16.05
N ASN A 168 24.41 1.61 -17.26
CA ASN A 168 24.97 2.89 -17.72
C ASN A 168 23.91 3.89 -18.22
N THR A 169 22.74 3.88 -17.59
CA THR A 169 21.64 4.83 -17.84
C THR A 169 21.52 5.82 -16.69
N ASP A 170 22.61 6.56 -16.44
CA ASP A 170 22.61 7.70 -15.52
C ASP A 170 21.97 8.91 -16.23
N ILE A 171 20.68 8.79 -16.49
CA ILE A 171 19.87 9.87 -17.04
C ILE A 171 19.09 10.46 -15.88
N ASP A 172 19.25 11.77 -15.71
CA ASP A 172 18.47 12.53 -14.74
C ASP A 172 16.96 12.28 -14.90
N ILE A 173 16.25 12.12 -13.79
CA ILE A 173 14.84 11.72 -13.79
C ILE A 173 13.94 12.74 -14.52
N ILE A 174 14.30 14.03 -14.54
CA ILE A 174 13.57 15.06 -15.30
C ILE A 174 13.78 14.88 -16.79
N LYS A 175 14.96 14.44 -17.22
CA LYS A 175 15.23 14.08 -18.60
C LYS A 175 14.50 12.78 -18.98
N LEU A 176 14.47 11.78 -18.10
CA LEU A 176 13.71 10.54 -18.31
C LEU A 176 12.23 10.82 -18.59
N VAL A 177 11.54 11.59 -17.71
CA VAL A 177 10.11 11.85 -17.88
C VAL A 177 9.79 12.61 -19.17
N LYS A 178 10.68 13.51 -19.62
CA LYS A 178 10.50 14.22 -20.90
C LYS A 178 10.60 13.28 -22.10
N LEU A 179 11.62 12.42 -22.13
CA LEU A 179 11.79 11.43 -23.19
C LEU A 179 10.65 10.42 -23.20
N THR A 180 10.20 9.96 -22.04
CA THR A 180 9.06 9.03 -21.94
C THR A 180 7.78 9.67 -22.48
N ARG A 181 7.48 10.93 -22.14
CA ARG A 181 6.31 11.65 -22.68
C ARG A 181 6.35 11.79 -24.20
N GLU A 182 7.50 12.11 -24.74
CA GLU A 182 7.71 12.24 -26.18
C GLU A 182 7.48 10.89 -26.87
N GLN A 183 8.08 9.81 -26.37
CA GLN A 183 7.88 8.46 -26.91
C GLN A 183 6.42 7.99 -26.83
N LEU A 184 5.72 8.32 -25.75
CA LEU A 184 4.30 8.00 -25.55
C LEU A 184 3.34 8.93 -26.31
N GLY A 185 3.85 9.91 -27.07
CA GLY A 185 3.01 10.84 -27.83
C GLY A 185 2.17 11.78 -26.97
N LEU A 186 2.53 11.98 -25.70
CA LEU A 186 1.74 12.78 -24.74
C LEU A 186 1.82 14.30 -25.02
N ASP A 187 2.79 14.73 -25.83
CA ASP A 187 3.01 16.14 -26.16
C ASP A 187 2.31 16.57 -27.48
N GLY A 188 1.57 15.66 -28.15
CA GLY A 188 0.91 15.87 -29.44
C GLY A 188 -0.42 16.65 -29.38
N GLY A 189 -0.46 17.79 -30.07
CA GLY A 189 -1.54 18.78 -30.06
C GLY A 189 -2.83 18.41 -30.82
N GLY A 190 -3.70 17.63 -30.18
CA GLY A 190 -5.11 17.45 -30.58
C GLY A 190 -6.09 17.45 -29.40
N ALA A 191 -5.61 17.75 -28.20
CA ALA A 191 -6.34 17.67 -26.95
C ALA A 191 -7.12 18.92 -26.58
N SER A 192 -8.13 18.78 -25.72
CA SER A 192 -8.62 19.91 -24.94
C SER A 192 -7.47 20.54 -24.14
N THR A 193 -7.46 21.88 -24.03
CA THR A 193 -6.42 22.65 -23.31
C THR A 193 -6.20 22.12 -21.88
N TYR A 194 -7.26 21.62 -21.24
CA TYR A 194 -7.21 21.05 -19.89
C TYR A 194 -6.49 19.71 -19.82
N ARG A 195 -6.64 18.82 -20.82
CA ARG A 195 -5.89 17.56 -20.88
C ARG A 195 -4.40 17.83 -21.00
N ASN A 196 -4.00 18.73 -21.90
CA ASN A 196 -2.59 19.11 -22.06
C ASN A 196 -2.01 19.72 -20.78
N ARG A 197 -2.80 20.50 -20.04
CA ARG A 197 -2.40 21.03 -18.73
C ARG A 197 -2.17 19.92 -17.71
N THR A 198 -3.08 18.94 -17.62
CA THR A 198 -2.92 17.78 -16.74
C THR A 198 -1.66 16.98 -17.08
N LEU A 199 -1.41 16.70 -18.36
CA LEU A 199 -0.20 16.00 -18.82
C LEU A 199 1.07 16.81 -18.55
N SER A 200 1.02 18.13 -18.68
CA SER A 200 2.14 19.01 -18.33
C SER A 200 2.53 18.90 -16.85
N ASN A 201 1.56 18.75 -15.95
CA ASN A 201 1.79 18.62 -14.51
C ASN A 201 2.53 17.32 -14.12
N LEU A 202 2.53 16.29 -14.96
CA LEU A 202 3.22 15.02 -14.66
C LEU A 202 4.73 15.22 -14.44
N THR A 203 5.36 16.10 -15.22
CA THR A 203 6.78 16.44 -15.05
C THR A 203 7.03 17.17 -13.73
N GLN A 204 6.12 18.04 -13.30
CA GLN A 204 6.23 18.74 -12.01
C GLN A 204 6.08 17.79 -10.84
N LEU A 205 5.20 16.78 -10.96
CA LEU A 205 5.04 15.74 -9.95
C LEU A 205 6.33 14.93 -9.78
N VAL A 206 6.93 14.47 -10.88
CA VAL A 206 8.23 13.77 -10.86
C VAL A 206 9.33 14.65 -10.26
N GLU A 207 9.35 15.94 -10.59
CA GLU A 207 10.30 16.89 -10.02
C GLU A 207 10.12 17.07 -8.51
N GLY A 208 8.87 17.16 -8.04
CA GLY A 208 8.54 17.21 -6.62
C GLY A 208 9.05 15.99 -5.87
N ILE A 209 8.82 14.79 -6.39
CA ILE A 209 9.29 13.52 -5.82
C ILE A 209 10.83 13.50 -5.75
N ASN A 210 11.51 13.90 -6.82
CA ASN A 210 12.98 13.96 -6.84
C ASN A 210 13.53 14.93 -5.78
N LYS A 211 12.91 16.10 -5.64
CA LYS A 211 13.29 17.10 -4.61
C LYS A 211 13.05 16.59 -3.20
N LEU A 212 11.92 15.94 -2.94
CA LEU A 212 11.62 15.32 -1.64
C LEU A 212 12.64 14.23 -1.31
N ARG A 213 12.98 13.36 -2.26
CA ARG A 213 14.05 12.37 -2.07
C ARG A 213 15.38 13.02 -1.73
N ASN A 214 15.75 14.13 -2.37
CA ASN A 214 17.01 14.80 -2.07
C ASN A 214 16.99 15.52 -0.71
N LEU A 215 15.82 16.01 -0.30
CA LEU A 215 15.62 16.65 1.01
C LEU A 215 15.75 15.65 2.16
N TYR A 216 15.19 14.45 2.01
CA TYR A 216 15.14 13.43 3.07
C TYR A 216 16.20 12.32 2.94
N GLY A 217 16.74 12.09 1.75
CA GLY A 217 17.67 10.98 1.47
C GLY A 217 19.17 11.30 1.58
N THR A 218 19.56 12.52 1.98
CA THR A 218 20.97 12.85 2.17
C THR A 218 21.39 12.57 3.61
N GLY A 219 22.13 11.46 3.82
CA GLY A 219 22.72 11.07 5.10
C GLY A 219 23.81 12.02 5.63
N HIS A 220 23.70 13.32 5.36
CA HIS A 220 24.59 14.37 5.85
C HIS A 220 23.78 15.39 6.66
N GLY A 221 23.68 15.12 7.97
CA GLY A 221 23.35 16.13 8.96
C GLY A 221 21.85 16.34 9.19
N ARG A 222 21.36 15.62 10.20
CA ARG A 222 20.09 15.75 10.97
C ARG A 222 19.71 17.18 11.44
N SER A 223 19.85 18.22 10.62
CA SER A 223 19.81 19.60 11.15
C SER A 223 18.72 20.53 10.65
N ARG A 224 17.96 20.25 9.57
CA ARG A 224 16.94 21.23 9.11
C ARG A 224 15.65 20.73 8.43
N ALA A 225 15.57 19.52 7.89
CA ALA A 225 14.29 19.00 7.38
C ALA A 225 13.57 18.28 8.53
N GLY A 226 12.35 18.69 8.86
CA GLY A 226 11.52 17.97 9.83
C GLY A 226 11.28 16.53 9.37
N GLU A 227 10.98 15.63 10.32
CA GLU A 227 10.60 14.25 10.00
C GLU A 227 9.46 14.24 8.96
N THR A 228 9.60 13.44 7.91
CA THR A 228 8.53 13.25 6.93
C THR A 228 7.38 12.52 7.60
N ASP A 229 6.20 13.14 7.66
CA ASP A 229 4.98 12.50 8.12
C ASP A 229 4.58 11.33 7.18
N PRO A 230 4.28 10.13 7.71
CA PRO A 230 3.83 8.98 6.92
C PRO A 230 2.75 9.31 5.88
N ALA A 231 1.81 10.21 6.17
CA ALA A 231 0.78 10.62 5.22
C ALA A 231 1.35 11.27 3.94
N HIS A 232 2.43 12.05 4.06
CA HIS A 232 3.10 12.66 2.90
C HIS A 232 3.89 11.62 2.08
N ALA A 233 4.57 10.69 2.74
CA ALA A 233 5.27 9.61 2.03
C ALA A 233 4.30 8.71 1.26
N ARG A 234 3.16 8.41 1.87
CA ARG A 234 2.03 7.69 1.27
C ARG A 234 1.52 8.38 0.01
N LEU A 235 1.22 9.67 0.08
CA LEU A 235 0.83 10.48 -1.09
C LEU A 235 1.86 10.43 -2.22
N VAL A 236 3.16 10.51 -1.89
CA VAL A 236 4.26 10.43 -2.87
C VAL A 236 4.29 9.07 -3.55
N VAL A 237 4.20 8.00 -2.78
CA VAL A 237 4.18 6.62 -3.28
C VAL A 237 2.99 6.41 -4.22
N ASP A 238 1.78 6.80 -3.80
CA ASP A 238 0.56 6.59 -4.57
C ASP A 238 0.58 7.41 -5.87
N SER A 239 1.09 8.64 -5.79
CA SER A 239 1.28 9.51 -6.95
C SER A 239 2.25 8.91 -7.96
N ALA A 240 3.36 8.34 -7.49
CA ALA A 240 4.32 7.66 -8.34
C ALA A 240 3.72 6.40 -8.97
N ALA A 241 2.98 5.61 -8.19
CA ALA A 241 2.34 4.38 -8.64
C ALA A 241 1.29 4.66 -9.73
N ALA A 242 0.40 5.61 -9.49
CA ALA A 242 -0.62 6.02 -10.45
C ALA A 242 0.00 6.52 -11.77
N LEU A 243 1.09 7.29 -11.68
CA LEU A 243 1.82 7.74 -12.87
C LEU A 243 2.45 6.57 -13.63
N CYS A 244 3.02 5.60 -12.91
CA CYS A 244 3.58 4.39 -13.52
C CYS A 244 2.50 3.57 -14.24
N VAL A 245 1.35 3.33 -13.59
CA VAL A 245 0.20 2.64 -14.20
C VAL A 245 -0.19 3.33 -15.50
N PHE A 246 -0.42 4.64 -15.44
CA PHE A 246 -0.78 5.43 -16.62
C PHE A 246 0.23 5.30 -17.76
N PHE A 247 1.54 5.43 -17.48
CA PHE A 247 2.55 5.27 -18.53
C PHE A 247 2.58 3.87 -19.16
N LEU A 248 2.38 2.84 -18.35
CA LEU A 248 2.34 1.46 -18.83
C LEU A 248 1.08 1.17 -19.66
N GLU A 249 -0.07 1.71 -19.27
CA GLU A 249 -1.33 1.60 -20.04
C GLU A 249 -1.18 2.22 -21.43
N ILE A 250 -0.65 3.44 -21.53
CA ILE A 250 -0.44 4.12 -22.81
C ILE A 250 0.55 3.35 -23.69
N GLU A 251 1.62 2.80 -23.11
CA GLU A 251 2.57 1.97 -23.87
C GLU A 251 1.93 0.67 -24.37
N GLN A 252 1.06 0.03 -23.58
CA GLN A 252 0.31 -1.15 -24.02
C GLN A 252 -0.64 -0.84 -25.18
N GLU A 253 -1.37 0.28 -25.11
CA GLU A 253 -2.24 0.74 -26.20
C GLU A 253 -1.43 0.99 -27.48
N ARG A 254 -0.27 1.65 -27.36
CA ARG A 254 0.65 1.91 -28.46
C ARG A 254 1.12 0.62 -29.13
N ARG A 255 1.57 -0.37 -28.34
CA ARG A 255 2.01 -1.68 -28.85
C ARG A 255 0.89 -2.48 -29.51
N ARG A 256 -0.34 -2.39 -29.01
CA ARG A 256 -1.51 -3.05 -29.63
C ARG A 256 -1.85 -2.45 -31.00
N GLY A 257 -1.71 -1.13 -31.15
CA GLY A 257 -1.89 -0.45 -32.44
C GLY A 257 -0.87 -0.92 -33.48
N GLU A 258 0.40 -1.09 -33.10
CA GLU A 258 1.47 -1.53 -34.01
C GLU A 258 1.29 -2.98 -34.52
N VAL A 259 0.68 -3.87 -33.72
CA VAL A 259 0.42 -5.28 -34.10
C VAL A 259 -0.83 -5.44 -34.98
N GLY A 260 -1.76 -4.48 -34.95
CA GLY A 260 -2.98 -4.51 -35.76
C GLY A 260 -2.84 -3.96 -37.19
N GLU A 261 -1.73 -3.30 -37.51
CA GLU A 261 -1.46 -2.70 -38.83
C GLU A 261 -0.45 -3.48 -39.69
N GLY A 262 0.03 -4.65 -39.22
CA GLY A 262 0.92 -5.55 -39.95
C GLY A 262 0.22 -6.79 -40.49
#